data_AF-M4DT83-F1
#
_entry.id   AF-M4DT83-F1
#
_cell.length_a   1.000
_cell.length_b   1.000
_cell.length_c   1.000
_cell.angle_alpha   90.00
_cell.angle_beta   90.00
_cell.angle_gamma   90.00
#
_symmetry.space_group_name_H-M   'P 1'
#
loop_
_entity.id
_entity.type
_entity.pdbx_description
1 polymer ?
#
loop_
_entity_poly.entity_id
_entity_poly.type
_entity_poly.pdbx_seq_one_letter_code
_entity_poly.pdbx_strand_id
1 'polypeptide(L)'
;MSVLDLPDLALDRILELLPPSGLSSMARVCSSLRERCVSDHLWEKHLITKWGKVLGPAAHREWKCSLSSSYHLDSPSHQIGGHPLGFDKIISLIRSVSSVFLNDDDNKRKRYAASSLPLDSTMSFYLSLETGRFWFPAQVYNRENGHVGFMLSCYDAELSYDTLTDTFQARYPPHGRRAVAVEKGVTWERLRAAPIDASPHHLHVSDSLNELKPGDHIEIQWRRNKEFPYGWWYGIVGHLESCDGNLNHCHCHLNEMVVLEFNQYTVGSRWRRTMINKRDHREEGNEEEGFYGGIRKLSCKEEIAMWTRLWPSSILE
;
A
#
# COMPACT_ATOMS: atom_id res chain seq x y z
N MET A 1 28.74 8.44 -36.31
CA MET A 1 28.76 7.90 -34.95
C MET A 1 27.31 7.91 -34.46
N SER A 2 26.70 6.74 -34.44
CA SER A 2 25.36 6.48 -33.91
C SER A 2 25.42 6.33 -32.39
N VAL A 3 24.30 6.56 -31.70
CA VAL A 3 24.16 6.24 -30.26
C VAL A 3 24.41 4.75 -29.99
N LEU A 4 24.14 3.88 -30.97
CA LEU A 4 24.42 2.45 -30.90
C LEU A 4 25.93 2.11 -31.01
N ASP A 5 26.76 3.07 -31.41
CA ASP A 5 28.22 2.88 -31.47
C ASP A 5 28.88 3.14 -30.10
N LEU A 6 28.10 3.51 -29.08
CA LEU A 6 28.58 3.70 -27.71
C LEU A 6 28.88 2.35 -27.05
N PRO A 7 29.88 2.28 -26.14
CA PRO A 7 30.09 1.11 -25.30
C PRO A 7 28.84 0.75 -24.50
N ASP A 8 28.58 -0.55 -24.31
CA ASP A 8 27.35 -1.04 -23.67
C ASP A 8 27.05 -0.38 -22.32
N LEU A 9 28.06 -0.26 -21.46
CA LEU A 9 27.94 0.40 -20.16
C LEU A 9 27.54 1.88 -20.29
N ALA A 10 28.05 2.60 -21.28
CA ALA A 10 27.70 4.00 -21.49
C ALA A 10 26.25 4.15 -21.97
N LEU A 11 25.83 3.28 -22.88
CA LEU A 11 24.46 3.25 -23.36
C LEU A 11 23.47 2.90 -22.23
N ASP A 12 23.75 1.87 -21.43
CA ASP A 12 22.89 1.46 -20.33
C ASP A 12 22.76 2.58 -19.27
N ARG A 13 23.87 3.29 -18.96
CA ARG A 13 23.81 4.46 -18.07
C ARG A 13 22.95 5.59 -18.63
N ILE A 14 22.95 5.82 -19.94
CA ILE A 14 22.06 6.80 -20.56
C ILE A 14 20.60 6.36 -20.41
N LEU A 15 20.30 5.08 -20.65
CA LEU A 15 18.96 4.53 -20.52
C LEU A 15 18.45 4.60 -19.06
N GLU A 16 19.30 4.31 -18.07
CA GLU A 16 18.98 4.42 -16.62
C GLU A 16 18.59 5.83 -16.13
N LEU A 17 18.90 6.86 -16.93
CA LEU A 17 18.57 8.26 -16.63
C LEU A 17 17.27 8.70 -17.31
N LEU A 18 16.75 7.94 -18.26
CA LEU A 18 15.52 8.28 -18.96
C LEU A 18 14.31 8.07 -18.05
N PRO A 19 13.27 8.93 -18.15
CA PRO A 19 11.99 8.62 -17.54
C PRO A 19 11.31 7.44 -18.25
N PRO A 20 10.28 6.81 -17.66
CA PRO A 20 9.53 5.71 -18.28
C PRO A 20 9.01 6.02 -19.70
N SER A 21 8.59 7.26 -19.96
CA SER A 21 8.17 7.72 -21.29
C SER A 21 9.33 7.80 -22.28
N GLY A 22 10.53 8.15 -21.80
CA GLY A 22 11.77 8.16 -22.58
C GLY A 22 12.21 6.74 -22.94
N LEU A 23 12.19 5.82 -21.99
CA LEU A 23 12.42 4.39 -22.24
C LEU A 23 11.43 3.84 -23.28
N SER A 24 10.14 4.16 -23.13
CA SER A 24 9.08 3.78 -24.07
C SER A 24 9.23 4.40 -25.46
N SER A 25 9.93 5.53 -25.57
CA SER A 25 10.23 6.17 -26.85
C SER A 25 11.46 5.55 -27.52
N MET A 26 12.55 5.32 -26.76
CA MET A 26 13.79 4.72 -27.25
C MET A 26 13.59 3.28 -27.72
N ALA A 27 12.75 2.54 -27.00
CA ALA A 27 12.12 1.29 -27.37
C ALA A 27 11.61 1.17 -28.83
N ARG A 28 11.21 2.29 -29.44
CA ARG A 28 10.58 2.33 -30.76
C ARG A 28 11.57 2.58 -31.89
N VAL A 29 12.79 2.99 -31.56
CA VAL A 29 13.79 3.45 -32.53
C VAL A 29 14.36 2.28 -33.34
N CYS A 30 14.76 1.19 -32.68
CA CYS A 30 15.24 -0.03 -33.33
C CYS A 30 15.10 -1.25 -32.41
N SER A 31 15.31 -2.47 -32.94
CA SER A 31 15.24 -3.73 -32.19
C SER A 31 16.25 -3.82 -31.04
N SER A 32 17.47 -3.32 -31.24
CA SER A 32 18.50 -3.34 -30.18
C SER A 32 18.10 -2.46 -28.98
N LEU A 33 17.61 -1.24 -29.22
CA LEU A 33 17.13 -0.37 -28.15
C LEU A 33 15.87 -0.90 -27.48
N ARG A 34 14.99 -1.54 -28.26
CA ARG A 34 13.81 -2.24 -27.76
C ARG A 34 14.16 -3.25 -26.69
N GLU A 35 15.07 -4.17 -26.98
CA GLU A 35 15.47 -5.23 -26.04
C GLU A 35 16.07 -4.67 -24.75
N ARG A 36 16.85 -3.59 -24.84
CA ARG A 36 17.44 -2.93 -23.66
C ARG A 36 16.40 -2.17 -22.83
N CYS A 37 15.54 -1.39 -23.49
CA CYS A 37 14.57 -0.51 -22.81
C CYS A 37 13.47 -1.26 -22.06
N VAL A 38 13.28 -2.56 -22.32
CA VAL A 38 12.33 -3.43 -21.59
C VAL A 38 12.98 -4.22 -20.47
N SER A 39 14.28 -4.07 -20.24
CA SER A 39 15.01 -4.83 -19.22
C SER A 39 14.59 -4.44 -17.81
N ASP A 40 14.36 -5.44 -16.95
CA ASP A 40 13.80 -5.24 -15.61
C ASP A 40 14.60 -4.27 -14.73
N HIS A 41 15.93 -4.29 -14.81
CA HIS A 41 16.79 -3.44 -13.98
C HIS A 41 16.53 -1.92 -14.19
N LEU A 42 16.16 -1.51 -15.41
CA LEU A 42 15.80 -0.11 -15.70
C LEU A 42 14.48 0.26 -15.02
N TRP A 43 13.50 -0.65 -15.06
CA TRP A 43 12.15 -0.42 -14.53
C TRP A 43 12.06 -0.61 -13.01
N GLU A 44 12.89 -1.47 -12.42
CA GLU A 44 12.94 -1.71 -10.97
C GLU A 44 13.27 -0.42 -10.21
N LYS A 45 14.24 0.35 -10.71
CA LYS A 45 14.57 1.67 -10.15
C LYS A 45 13.37 2.62 -10.19
N HIS A 46 12.65 2.69 -11.30
CA HIS A 46 11.45 3.53 -11.42
C HIS A 46 10.32 3.06 -10.51
N LEU A 47 10.11 1.74 -10.42
CA LEU A 47 9.11 1.12 -9.58
C LEU A 47 9.37 1.44 -8.11
N ILE A 48 10.58 1.20 -7.61
CA ILE A 48 10.94 1.48 -6.21
C ILE A 48 10.82 2.99 -5.92
N THR A 49 11.31 3.84 -6.81
CA THR A 49 11.33 5.29 -6.59
C THR A 49 9.92 5.89 -6.49
N LYS A 50 9.00 5.49 -7.38
CA LYS A 50 7.64 6.03 -7.40
C LYS A 50 6.70 5.27 -6.45
N TRP A 51 6.74 3.95 -6.49
CA TRP A 51 5.73 3.08 -5.90
C TRP A 51 6.18 2.37 -4.61
N GLY A 52 7.48 2.36 -4.32
CA GLY A 52 8.06 1.58 -3.20
C GLY A 52 7.51 1.94 -1.82
N LYS A 53 6.92 3.12 -1.63
CA LYS A 53 6.28 3.52 -0.36
C LYS A 53 4.89 2.93 -0.15
N VAL A 54 4.22 2.53 -1.23
CA VAL A 54 2.80 2.14 -1.24
C VAL A 54 2.63 0.65 -1.56
N LEU A 55 3.57 0.06 -2.31
CA LEU A 55 3.52 -1.35 -2.65
C LEU A 55 4.05 -2.23 -1.51
N GLY A 56 3.19 -3.12 -1.02
CA GLY A 56 3.60 -4.26 -0.20
C GLY A 56 3.74 -5.55 -1.01
N PRO A 57 4.25 -6.65 -0.42
CA PRO A 57 4.37 -7.96 -1.08
C PRO A 57 3.05 -8.48 -1.68
N ALA A 58 1.92 -8.14 -1.03
CA ALA A 58 0.59 -8.51 -1.48
C ALA A 58 0.19 -7.86 -2.82
N ALA A 59 0.67 -6.65 -3.12
CA ALA A 59 0.32 -5.93 -4.34
C ALA A 59 0.84 -6.64 -5.60
N HIS A 60 2.04 -7.20 -5.53
CA HIS A 60 2.62 -7.97 -6.64
C HIS A 60 1.88 -9.30 -6.86
N ARG A 61 1.46 -9.98 -5.78
CA ARG A 61 0.64 -11.20 -5.88
C ARG A 61 -0.72 -10.89 -6.51
N GLU A 62 -1.36 -9.81 -6.10
CA GLU A 62 -2.65 -9.38 -6.65
C GLU A 62 -2.55 -9.07 -8.15
N TRP A 63 -1.48 -8.37 -8.55
CA TRP A 63 -1.20 -8.14 -9.96
C TRP A 63 -1.08 -9.46 -10.74
N LYS A 64 -0.31 -10.44 -10.23
CA LYS A 64 -0.20 -11.77 -10.86
C LYS A 64 -1.53 -12.48 -10.99
N CYS A 65 -2.37 -12.44 -9.95
CA CYS A 65 -3.72 -12.99 -9.98
C CYS A 65 -4.60 -12.29 -11.03
N SER A 66 -4.50 -10.96 -11.15
CA SER A 66 -5.25 -10.17 -12.14
C SER A 66 -4.90 -10.54 -13.58
N LEU A 67 -3.63 -10.90 -13.84
CA LEU A 67 -3.20 -11.44 -15.12
C LEU A 67 -3.90 -12.77 -15.39
N SER A 68 -3.85 -13.72 -14.43
CA SER A 68 -4.48 -15.05 -14.53
C SER A 68 -5.99 -14.99 -14.77
N SER A 69 -6.71 -14.11 -14.07
CA SER A 69 -8.16 -13.94 -14.21
C SER A 69 -8.55 -13.38 -15.58
N SER A 70 -7.71 -12.51 -16.15
CA SER A 70 -7.93 -11.94 -17.49
C SER A 70 -7.83 -12.99 -18.61
N TYR A 71 -7.17 -14.13 -18.39
CA TYR A 71 -7.11 -15.23 -19.36
C TYR A 71 -8.37 -16.13 -19.35
N HIS A 72 -9.27 -15.99 -18.37
CA HIS A 72 -10.46 -16.83 -18.21
C HIS A 72 -11.77 -16.20 -18.74
N LEU A 73 -11.74 -14.97 -19.25
CA LEU A 73 -12.93 -14.27 -19.77
C LEU A 73 -13.18 -14.48 -21.28
N ASP A 74 -12.42 -15.34 -21.96
CA ASP A 74 -12.65 -15.73 -23.36
C ASP A 74 -13.77 -16.79 -23.53
N SER A 75 -14.90 -16.66 -22.82
CA SER A 75 -16.10 -17.45 -23.11
C SER A 75 -17.40 -16.66 -22.92
N PRO A 76 -18.36 -16.74 -23.87
CA PRO A 76 -19.50 -15.83 -23.92
C PRO A 76 -20.67 -16.35 -23.08
N SER A 77 -21.22 -15.47 -22.23
CA SER A 77 -22.55 -15.45 -21.55
C SER A 77 -22.37 -15.21 -20.05
N HIS A 78 -23.12 -14.36 -19.32
CA HIS A 78 -24.44 -13.77 -19.48
C HIS A 78 -24.42 -12.30 -19.02
N GLN A 79 -25.19 -11.46 -19.71
CA GLN A 79 -25.45 -10.08 -19.35
C GLN A 79 -26.37 -9.99 -18.13
N ILE A 80 -25.99 -9.21 -17.11
CA ILE A 80 -26.93 -8.41 -16.31
C ILE A 80 -26.27 -7.04 -16.03
N GLY A 81 -26.72 -6.04 -16.80
CA GLY A 81 -26.93 -4.64 -16.41
C GLY A 81 -25.81 -3.84 -15.72
N GLY A 82 -25.05 -3.07 -16.50
CA GLY A 82 -24.30 -1.91 -16.01
C GLY A 82 -23.00 -1.61 -16.77
N HIS A 83 -23.09 -1.13 -18.02
CA HIS A 83 -22.02 -0.50 -18.82
C HIS A 83 -20.57 -1.05 -18.66
N PRO A 84 -20.13 -2.01 -19.49
CA PRO A 84 -18.72 -2.36 -19.65
C PRO A 84 -18.14 -1.58 -20.84
N LEU A 85 -17.86 -0.28 -20.66
CA LEU A 85 -17.05 0.45 -21.63
C LEU A 85 -15.56 0.15 -21.37
N GLY A 86 -15.04 -0.87 -22.05
CA GLY A 86 -13.62 -0.85 -22.45
C GLY A 86 -12.70 -1.97 -21.95
N PHE A 87 -13.20 -3.13 -21.52
CA PHE A 87 -12.30 -4.27 -21.22
C PHE A 87 -11.54 -4.78 -22.47
N ASP A 88 -12.15 -4.72 -23.67
CA ASP A 88 -11.47 -5.05 -24.94
C ASP A 88 -10.35 -4.05 -25.32
N LYS A 89 -10.37 -2.84 -24.76
CA LYS A 89 -9.29 -1.85 -24.94
C LYS A 89 -8.09 -2.09 -24.01
N ILE A 90 -8.24 -2.91 -22.98
CA ILE A 90 -7.18 -3.21 -22.00
C ILE A 90 -6.09 -4.08 -22.64
N ILE A 91 -6.50 -5.11 -23.39
CA ILE A 91 -5.60 -5.88 -24.23
C ILE A 91 -5.07 -5.00 -25.36
N SER A 92 -5.86 -4.11 -25.96
CA SER A 92 -5.37 -3.19 -27.01
C SER A 92 -4.24 -2.29 -26.52
N LEU A 93 -4.21 -1.84 -25.27
CA LEU A 93 -3.17 -0.93 -24.78
C LEU A 93 -1.93 -1.65 -24.24
N ILE A 94 -2.04 -2.81 -23.59
CA ILE A 94 -0.87 -3.65 -23.28
C ILE A 94 -0.34 -4.30 -24.55
N ARG A 95 -1.21 -4.71 -25.49
CA ARG A 95 -0.83 -4.97 -26.89
C ARG A 95 -0.38 -3.72 -27.61
N SER A 96 -0.76 -2.50 -27.24
CA SER A 96 -0.28 -1.27 -27.91
C SER A 96 1.09 -0.89 -27.43
N VAL A 97 1.44 -1.08 -26.15
CA VAL A 97 2.84 -0.97 -25.73
C VAL A 97 3.62 -2.14 -26.34
N SER A 98 3.09 -3.37 -26.31
CA SER A 98 3.70 -4.52 -27.00
C SER A 98 3.72 -4.41 -28.53
N SER A 99 2.86 -3.61 -29.19
CA SER A 99 2.84 -3.37 -30.65
C SER A 99 3.60 -2.10 -31.02
N VAL A 100 3.77 -1.17 -30.10
CA VAL A 100 4.85 -0.18 -30.11
C VAL A 100 6.21 -0.91 -30.07
N PHE A 101 6.25 -2.09 -29.43
CA PHE A 101 7.35 -3.05 -29.44
C PHE A 101 7.21 -4.20 -30.47
N LEU A 102 6.21 -4.18 -31.34
CA LEU A 102 5.98 -5.16 -32.41
C LEU A 102 5.24 -4.45 -33.55
N ASN A 103 5.96 -3.75 -34.42
CA ASN A 103 5.43 -3.35 -35.71
C ASN A 103 6.37 -3.83 -36.80
N ASP A 104 5.92 -4.91 -37.43
CA ASP A 104 5.77 -5.14 -38.87
C ASP A 104 6.91 -4.66 -39.79
N ASP A 105 7.89 -5.55 -39.95
CA ASP A 105 8.55 -5.78 -41.23
C ASP A 105 8.84 -7.28 -41.28
N ASP A 106 7.88 -8.05 -41.80
CA ASP A 106 8.07 -8.88 -42.99
C ASP A 106 6.97 -9.96 -43.04
N ASN A 107 6.12 -9.83 -44.05
CA ASN A 107 4.96 -10.66 -44.29
C ASN A 107 5.38 -12.02 -44.86
N LYS A 108 6.18 -12.82 -44.12
CA LYS A 108 6.62 -14.18 -44.56
C LYS A 108 7.35 -15.03 -43.50
N ARG A 109 6.97 -15.02 -42.22
CA ARG A 109 7.45 -16.05 -41.26
C ARG A 109 6.42 -16.39 -40.18
N LYS A 110 5.25 -16.85 -40.62
CA LYS A 110 4.30 -17.59 -39.76
C LYS A 110 5.00 -18.84 -39.21
N ARG A 111 5.27 -18.87 -37.90
CA ARG A 111 5.20 -20.03 -36.96
C ARG A 111 6.32 -20.16 -35.91
N TYR A 112 7.38 -19.35 -35.92
CA TYR A 112 8.43 -19.45 -34.89
C TYR A 112 9.02 -18.08 -34.54
N ALA A 113 8.34 -17.32 -33.67
CA ALA A 113 8.86 -16.24 -32.82
C ALA A 113 7.69 -15.43 -32.28
N ALA A 114 6.88 -16.04 -31.42
CA ALA A 114 6.23 -15.26 -30.38
C ALA A 114 7.32 -14.90 -29.37
N SER A 115 8.14 -13.89 -29.65
CA SER A 115 8.94 -13.23 -28.61
C SER A 115 7.98 -12.36 -27.80
N SER A 116 7.09 -13.04 -27.07
CA SER A 116 6.22 -12.42 -26.09
C SER A 116 7.12 -11.74 -25.06
N LEU A 117 7.03 -10.41 -24.95
CA LEU A 117 7.49 -9.71 -23.75
C LEU A 117 7.01 -10.52 -22.53
N PRO A 118 7.86 -10.81 -21.53
CA PRO A 118 7.42 -11.53 -20.35
C PRO A 118 6.27 -10.73 -19.75
N LEU A 119 5.07 -11.29 -19.81
CA LEU A 119 3.87 -10.72 -19.18
C LEU A 119 4.07 -10.56 -17.67
N ASP A 120 5.01 -11.33 -17.11
CA ASP A 120 5.54 -11.23 -15.75
C ASP A 120 6.90 -10.51 -15.74
N SER A 121 6.93 -9.24 -16.15
CA SER A 121 8.12 -8.37 -16.07
C SER A 121 7.84 -7.13 -15.21
N THR A 122 8.90 -6.52 -14.69
CA THR A 122 8.84 -5.30 -13.86
C THR A 122 8.25 -4.14 -14.63
N MET A 123 8.58 -4.03 -15.93
CA MET A 123 7.95 -3.06 -16.83
C MET A 123 6.43 -3.25 -16.88
N SER A 124 5.96 -4.48 -17.12
CA SER A 124 4.53 -4.77 -17.20
C SER A 124 3.82 -4.43 -15.90
N PHE A 125 4.43 -4.72 -14.74
CA PHE A 125 3.88 -4.34 -13.44
C PHE A 125 3.78 -2.82 -13.26
N TYR A 126 4.85 -2.09 -13.58
CA TYR A 126 4.89 -0.63 -13.52
C TYR A 126 3.79 0.00 -14.39
N LEU A 127 3.65 -0.46 -15.64
CA LEU A 127 2.64 0.05 -16.56
C LEU A 127 1.20 -0.29 -16.11
N SER A 128 0.99 -1.47 -15.53
CA SER A 128 -0.31 -1.83 -14.94
C SER A 128 -0.70 -0.90 -13.79
N LEU A 129 0.27 -0.47 -12.97
CA LEU A 129 0.06 0.50 -11.89
C LEU A 129 -0.26 1.90 -12.46
N GLU A 130 0.55 2.41 -13.38
CA GLU A 130 0.34 3.72 -14.03
C GLU A 130 -1.01 3.85 -14.71
N THR A 131 -1.58 2.74 -15.18
CA THR A 131 -2.86 2.73 -15.88
C THR A 131 -4.07 2.53 -14.97
N GLY A 132 -3.88 2.27 -13.68
CA GLY A 132 -4.97 2.09 -12.71
C GLY A 132 -5.84 0.85 -12.93
N ARG A 133 -5.36 -0.12 -13.73
CA ARG A 133 -6.20 -1.20 -14.28
C ARG A 133 -6.59 -2.28 -13.30
N PHE A 134 -5.84 -2.38 -12.22
CA PHE A 134 -6.10 -3.33 -11.16
C PHE A 134 -6.12 -2.60 -9.83
N TRP A 135 -6.79 -3.22 -8.88
CA TRP A 135 -6.83 -2.79 -7.51
C TRP A 135 -5.76 -3.54 -6.74
N PHE A 136 -5.04 -2.87 -5.85
CA PHE A 136 -4.00 -3.51 -5.05
C PHE A 136 -4.10 -3.12 -3.58
N PRO A 137 -3.77 -4.04 -2.65
CA PRO A 137 -3.84 -3.77 -1.23
C PRO A 137 -2.77 -2.78 -0.78
N ALA A 138 -3.19 -1.81 0.02
CA ALA A 138 -2.34 -0.87 0.74
C ALA A 138 -3.13 -0.32 1.94
N GLN A 139 -2.57 0.66 2.63
CA GLN A 139 -3.24 1.33 3.73
C GLN A 139 -3.39 2.83 3.49
N VAL A 140 -4.51 3.37 3.96
CA VAL A 140 -4.86 4.78 3.88
C VAL A 140 -4.88 5.36 5.28
N TYR A 141 -4.01 6.33 5.53
CA TYR A 141 -4.08 7.19 6.71
C TYR A 141 -5.37 8.01 6.65
N ASN A 142 -6.09 7.99 7.76
CA ASN A 142 -7.30 8.75 7.90
C ASN A 142 -6.99 10.24 8.11
N ARG A 143 -7.80 11.12 7.51
CA ARG A 143 -7.78 12.55 7.80
C ARG A 143 -9.04 12.95 8.55
N GLU A 144 -8.92 14.05 9.28
CA GLU A 144 -10.01 14.81 9.89
C GLU A 144 -10.99 15.39 8.85
N ASN A 145 -11.65 14.56 8.03
CA ASN A 145 -12.85 15.00 7.29
C ASN A 145 -14.04 15.15 8.27
N GLY A 146 -13.85 15.88 9.38
CA GLY A 146 -14.87 16.20 10.37
C GLY A 146 -15.20 15.10 11.40
N HIS A 147 -14.53 13.94 11.36
CA HIS A 147 -14.77 12.85 12.32
C HIS A 147 -13.60 12.69 13.32
N VAL A 148 -13.63 13.51 14.37
CA VAL A 148 -12.65 13.58 15.47
C VAL A 148 -12.33 12.21 16.10
N GLY A 149 -13.28 11.26 16.09
CA GLY A 149 -13.10 9.94 16.70
C GLY A 149 -12.02 9.05 16.06
N PHE A 150 -11.63 9.33 14.81
CA PHE A 150 -10.73 8.45 14.03
C PHE A 150 -9.40 9.13 13.68
N MET A 151 -8.96 10.10 14.49
CA MET A 151 -7.65 10.75 14.31
C MET A 151 -6.51 9.76 14.54
N LEU A 152 -5.42 9.96 13.80
CA LEU A 152 -4.23 9.11 13.86
C LEU A 152 -4.53 7.61 13.68
N SER A 153 -5.46 7.32 12.77
CA SER A 153 -5.78 5.96 12.36
C SER A 153 -5.39 5.67 10.90
N CYS A 154 -5.23 4.39 10.58
CA CYS A 154 -4.88 3.89 9.26
C CYS A 154 -5.69 2.63 8.95
N TYR A 155 -6.24 2.52 7.74
CA TYR A 155 -7.12 1.43 7.34
C TYR A 155 -6.63 0.71 6.10
N ASP A 156 -6.81 -0.61 6.07
CA ASP A 156 -6.62 -1.40 4.86
C ASP A 156 -7.64 -1.00 3.80
N ALA A 157 -7.15 -0.81 2.58
CA ALA A 157 -7.95 -0.51 1.41
C ALA A 157 -7.32 -1.14 0.18
N GLU A 158 -8.14 -1.37 -0.83
CA GLU A 158 -7.62 -1.63 -2.18
C GLU A 158 -7.55 -0.31 -2.94
N LEU A 159 -6.44 -0.06 -3.61
CA LEU A 159 -6.16 1.18 -4.31
C LEU A 159 -6.14 0.97 -5.82
N SER A 160 -6.67 1.95 -6.55
CA SER A 160 -6.52 2.09 -8.00
C SER A 160 -6.03 3.50 -8.29
N TYR A 161 -4.92 3.61 -9.03
CA TYR A 161 -4.29 4.89 -9.36
C TYR A 161 -4.93 5.55 -10.59
N ASP A 162 -5.10 6.86 -10.53
CA ASP A 162 -5.53 7.68 -11.65
C ASP A 162 -4.39 8.63 -12.06
N THR A 163 -3.78 8.30 -13.20
CA THR A 163 -2.67 9.07 -13.79
C THR A 163 -3.05 10.49 -14.22
N LEU A 164 -4.33 10.75 -14.51
CA LEU A 164 -4.77 12.08 -14.95
C LEU A 164 -4.81 13.09 -13.81
N THR A 165 -5.17 12.62 -12.62
CA THR A 165 -5.29 13.46 -11.42
C THR A 165 -4.10 13.32 -10.48
N ASP A 166 -3.21 12.33 -10.72
CA ASP A 166 -2.13 11.93 -9.80
C ASP A 166 -2.66 11.60 -8.40
N THR A 167 -3.80 10.89 -8.36
CA THR A 167 -4.46 10.48 -7.12
C THR A 167 -4.95 9.04 -7.19
N PHE A 168 -5.56 8.56 -6.11
CA PHE A 168 -6.07 7.22 -5.97
C PHE A 168 -7.56 7.20 -5.67
N GLN A 169 -8.20 6.13 -6.14
CA GLN A 169 -9.44 5.66 -5.56
C GLN A 169 -9.11 4.59 -4.52
N ALA A 170 -9.68 4.72 -3.32
CA ALA A 170 -9.53 3.74 -2.25
C ALA A 170 -10.87 3.04 -2.01
N ARG A 171 -10.86 1.72 -2.12
CA ARG A 171 -12.00 0.84 -1.88
C ARG A 171 -11.80 0.16 -0.54
N TYR A 172 -12.65 0.48 0.42
CA TYR A 172 -12.59 -0.11 1.76
C TYR A 172 -13.36 -1.43 1.80
N PRO A 173 -12.90 -2.41 2.59
CA PRO A 173 -13.64 -3.66 2.79
C PRO A 173 -15.10 -3.40 3.20
N PRO A 174 -16.05 -4.22 2.74
CA PRO A 174 -17.44 -4.09 3.15
C PRO A 174 -17.58 -4.38 4.65
N HIS A 175 -18.54 -3.71 5.28
CA HIS A 175 -18.81 -3.82 6.72
C HIS A 175 -20.23 -4.33 6.94
N GLY A 176 -20.38 -5.62 7.27
CA GLY A 176 -21.69 -6.26 7.40
C GLY A 176 -22.54 -6.10 6.13
N ARG A 177 -23.71 -5.47 6.24
CA ARG A 177 -24.63 -5.20 5.10
C ARG A 177 -24.34 -3.90 4.35
N ARG A 178 -23.35 -3.11 4.77
CA ARG A 178 -23.05 -1.81 4.14
C ARG A 178 -22.37 -2.02 2.80
N ALA A 179 -22.76 -1.21 1.82
CA ALA A 179 -22.09 -1.18 0.53
C ALA A 179 -20.61 -0.82 0.70
N VAL A 180 -19.80 -1.30 -0.23
CA VAL A 180 -18.38 -0.98 -0.34
C VAL A 180 -18.22 0.55 -0.43
N ALA A 181 -17.48 1.12 0.51
CA ALA A 181 -17.17 2.55 0.50
C ALA A 181 -16.00 2.81 -0.44
N VAL A 182 -16.15 3.81 -1.32
CA VAL A 182 -15.09 4.25 -2.23
C VAL A 182 -14.78 5.71 -1.97
N GLU A 183 -13.56 5.99 -1.55
CA GLU A 183 -13.01 7.34 -1.46
C GLU A 183 -12.26 7.68 -2.75
N LYS A 184 -12.47 8.88 -3.29
CA LYS A 184 -11.78 9.37 -4.49
C LYS A 184 -10.82 10.50 -4.13
N GLY A 185 -9.77 10.67 -4.92
CA GLY A 185 -8.82 11.76 -4.72
C GLY A 185 -7.88 11.53 -3.52
N VAL A 186 -7.65 10.27 -3.15
CA VAL A 186 -6.68 9.94 -2.09
C VAL A 186 -5.28 10.25 -2.61
N THR A 187 -4.53 11.05 -1.88
CA THR A 187 -3.21 11.55 -2.30
C THR A 187 -2.08 10.65 -1.79
N TRP A 188 -0.93 10.71 -2.45
CA TRP A 188 0.25 9.89 -2.13
C TRP A 188 0.69 9.97 -0.66
N GLU A 189 0.63 11.15 -0.04
CA GLU A 189 1.02 11.36 1.34
C GLU A 189 0.11 10.68 2.38
N ARG A 190 -1.07 10.24 1.96
CA ARG A 190 -2.01 9.47 2.80
C ARG A 190 -1.83 7.97 2.67
N LEU A 191 -0.90 7.50 1.84
CA LEU A 191 -0.76 6.09 1.55
C LEU A 191 0.50 5.51 2.18
N ARG A 192 0.41 4.24 2.58
CA ARG A 192 1.55 3.41 2.91
C ARG A 192 1.31 1.98 2.44
N ALA A 193 2.39 1.24 2.24
CA ALA A 193 2.31 -0.22 2.16
C ALA A 193 1.75 -0.78 3.47
N ALA A 194 0.98 -1.87 3.38
CA ALA A 194 0.54 -2.58 4.58
C ALA A 194 1.78 -3.08 5.35
N PRO A 195 1.94 -2.74 6.64
CA PRO A 195 3.12 -3.12 7.43
C PRO A 195 3.13 -4.63 7.70
N ILE A 196 1.98 -5.29 7.61
CA ILE A 196 1.79 -6.70 7.93
C ILE A 196 0.98 -7.33 6.80
N ASP A 197 1.48 -8.45 6.29
CA ASP A 197 0.80 -9.26 5.27
C ASP A 197 -0.18 -10.23 5.95
N ALA A 198 -1.25 -9.67 6.53
CA ALA A 198 -2.29 -10.42 7.23
C ALA A 198 -3.69 -9.92 6.84
N SER A 199 -4.70 -10.76 7.06
CA SER A 199 -6.09 -10.36 6.86
C SER A 199 -6.45 -9.20 7.81
N PRO A 200 -7.18 -8.17 7.33
CA PRO A 200 -7.65 -7.07 8.18
C PRO A 200 -8.61 -7.52 9.29
N HIS A 201 -9.13 -8.76 9.24
CA HIS A 201 -10.00 -9.34 10.26
C HIS A 201 -9.25 -10.17 11.31
N HIS A 202 -7.95 -10.38 11.12
CA HIS A 202 -7.12 -11.14 12.05
C HIS A 202 -6.45 -10.22 13.05
N LEU A 203 -6.52 -10.62 14.32
CA LEU A 203 -5.76 -9.97 15.39
C LEU A 203 -4.28 -10.22 15.14
N HIS A 204 -3.48 -9.16 15.14
CA HIS A 204 -2.04 -9.25 15.05
C HIS A 204 -1.47 -9.81 16.36
N VAL A 205 -0.68 -10.89 16.24
CA VAL A 205 0.07 -11.45 17.36
C VAL A 205 1.38 -10.68 17.51
N SER A 206 1.48 -9.90 18.58
CA SER A 206 2.64 -9.05 18.86
C SER A 206 3.88 -9.88 19.17
N ASP A 207 4.99 -9.58 18.49
CA ASP A 207 6.32 -10.11 18.76
C ASP A 207 7.12 -9.25 19.77
N SER A 208 6.70 -8.00 19.95
CA SER A 208 7.46 -6.93 20.62
C SER A 208 6.82 -6.43 21.91
N LEU A 209 5.72 -7.04 22.35
CA LEU A 209 4.95 -6.63 23.53
C LEU A 209 5.80 -6.60 24.81
N ASN A 210 6.69 -7.59 24.97
CA ASN A 210 7.56 -7.70 26.15
C ASN A 210 8.62 -6.59 26.20
N GLU A 211 9.00 -6.04 25.05
CA GLU A 211 10.05 -5.02 24.90
C GLU A 211 9.52 -3.58 25.05
N LEU A 212 8.22 -3.41 25.23
CA LEU A 212 7.60 -2.11 25.39
C LEU A 212 8.08 -1.42 26.68
N LYS A 213 8.56 -0.19 26.52
CA LYS A 213 8.95 0.73 27.60
C LYS A 213 8.32 2.11 27.38
N PRO A 214 8.17 2.93 28.44
CA PRO A 214 7.68 4.28 28.30
C PRO A 214 8.42 5.09 27.22
N GLY A 215 7.67 5.82 26.41
CA GLY A 215 8.16 6.58 25.25
C GLY A 215 8.25 5.80 23.94
N ASP A 216 8.07 4.47 23.96
CA ASP A 216 7.99 3.71 22.71
C ASP A 216 6.71 4.09 21.93
N HIS A 217 6.86 4.19 20.60
CA HIS A 217 5.75 4.44 19.69
C HIS A 217 5.12 3.11 19.27
N ILE A 218 3.79 3.07 19.19
CA ILE A 218 3.05 1.84 18.86
C ILE A 218 1.92 2.12 17.89
N GLU A 219 1.48 1.06 17.22
CA GLU A 219 0.14 0.99 16.67
C GLU A 219 -0.63 -0.15 17.32
N ILE A 220 -1.90 0.09 17.59
CA ILE A 220 -2.85 -0.90 18.10
C ILE A 220 -4.01 -1.09 17.13
N GLN A 221 -4.40 -2.34 16.92
CA GLN A 221 -5.60 -2.68 16.18
C GLN A 221 -6.82 -2.36 17.01
N TRP A 222 -7.79 -1.67 16.41
CA TRP A 222 -9.12 -1.43 16.97
C TRP A 222 -10.19 -1.66 15.91
N ARG A 223 -11.34 -2.20 16.32
CA ARG A 223 -12.55 -2.33 15.49
C ARG A 223 -13.79 -2.04 16.33
N ARG A 224 -14.84 -1.50 15.69
CA ARG A 224 -16.08 -1.16 16.38
C ARG A 224 -16.84 -2.40 16.88
N ASN A 225 -16.90 -3.45 16.06
CA ASN A 225 -17.50 -4.72 16.41
C ASN A 225 -16.89 -5.83 15.56
N LYS A 226 -17.30 -7.09 15.79
CA LYS A 226 -16.69 -8.27 15.14
C LYS A 226 -16.94 -8.38 13.63
N GLU A 227 -17.91 -7.65 13.07
CA GLU A 227 -18.15 -7.57 11.63
C GLU A 227 -17.21 -6.58 10.93
N PHE A 228 -16.54 -5.69 11.69
CA PHE A 228 -15.62 -4.71 11.14
C PHE A 228 -14.20 -5.29 11.07
N PRO A 229 -13.43 -4.96 10.01
CA PRO A 229 -11.99 -5.14 10.04
C PRO A 229 -11.35 -4.25 11.11
N TYR A 230 -10.16 -4.63 11.56
CA TYR A 230 -9.33 -3.74 12.35
C TYR A 230 -8.78 -2.61 11.49
N GLY A 231 -8.75 -1.41 12.06
CA GLY A 231 -7.80 -0.37 11.66
C GLY A 231 -6.68 -0.26 12.69
N TRP A 232 -5.65 0.50 12.34
CA TRP A 232 -4.50 0.74 13.21
C TRP A 232 -4.58 2.15 13.80
N TRP A 233 -4.41 2.26 15.11
CA TRP A 233 -4.37 3.53 15.83
C TRP A 233 -2.99 3.74 16.41
N TYR A 234 -2.43 4.92 16.16
CA TYR A 234 -1.16 5.31 16.74
C TYR A 234 -1.31 5.72 18.20
N GLY A 235 -0.34 5.29 19.01
CA GLY A 235 -0.22 5.66 20.42
C GLY A 235 1.23 5.66 20.88
N ILE A 236 1.43 5.98 22.15
CA ILE A 236 2.73 5.97 22.83
C ILE A 236 2.60 5.18 24.12
N VAL A 237 3.63 4.44 24.49
CA VAL A 237 3.69 3.76 25.79
C VAL A 237 3.90 4.81 26.89
N GLY A 238 2.95 4.87 27.82
CA GLY A 238 3.00 5.75 28.98
C GLY A 238 3.70 5.14 30.19
N HIS A 239 3.83 5.95 31.23
CA HIS A 239 4.23 5.48 32.55
C HIS A 239 3.02 4.96 33.34
N LEU A 240 3.26 4.03 34.27
CA LEU A 240 2.27 3.62 35.26
C LEU A 240 1.92 4.81 36.17
N GLU A 241 0.68 4.87 36.67
CA GLU A 241 0.24 5.95 37.56
C GLU A 241 1.06 6.05 38.86
N SER A 242 1.60 4.93 39.33
CA SER A 242 2.48 4.86 40.50
C SER A 242 3.92 5.30 40.23
N CYS A 243 4.28 5.59 38.98
CA CYS A 243 5.61 6.01 38.59
C CYS A 243 5.72 7.54 38.63
N ASP A 244 6.87 8.04 39.07
CA ASP A 244 7.24 9.47 39.06
C ASP A 244 7.54 10.04 37.66
N GLY A 245 7.41 9.23 36.59
CA GLY A 245 7.70 9.63 35.22
C GLY A 245 9.19 9.84 34.90
N ASN A 246 10.11 9.41 35.78
CA ASN A 246 11.54 9.62 35.55
C ASN A 246 12.07 8.69 34.46
N LEU A 247 12.41 9.25 33.30
CA LEU A 247 12.89 8.52 32.13
C LEU A 247 14.14 7.65 32.39
N ASN A 248 14.99 8.03 33.35
CA ASN A 248 16.24 7.32 33.65
C ASN A 248 16.12 6.28 34.77
N HIS A 249 15.05 6.35 35.57
CA HIS A 249 14.91 5.55 36.79
C HIS A 249 13.59 4.79 36.90
N CYS A 250 12.72 4.87 35.89
CA CYS A 250 11.48 4.12 35.91
C CYS A 250 11.69 2.61 35.70
N HIS A 251 10.94 1.82 36.47
CA HIS A 251 10.89 0.36 36.34
C HIS A 251 9.62 -0.11 35.62
N CYS A 252 8.89 0.78 34.94
CA CYS A 252 7.64 0.43 34.24
C CYS A 252 7.83 -0.67 33.18
N HIS A 253 8.99 -0.72 32.52
CA HIS A 253 9.29 -1.74 31.52
C HIS A 253 9.34 -3.18 32.10
N LEU A 254 9.63 -3.32 33.39
CA LEU A 254 9.64 -4.60 34.11
C LEU A 254 8.25 -5.05 34.55
N ASN A 255 7.25 -4.16 34.52
CA ASN A 255 5.89 -4.49 34.89
C ASN A 255 5.20 -5.25 33.75
N GLU A 256 4.30 -6.16 34.14
CA GLU A 256 3.45 -6.88 33.20
C GLU A 256 2.37 -5.98 32.61
N MET A 257 1.94 -4.96 33.35
CA MET A 257 0.99 -3.96 32.88
C MET A 257 1.70 -2.84 32.13
N VAL A 258 1.19 -2.52 30.94
CA VAL A 258 1.65 -1.40 30.10
C VAL A 258 0.52 -0.41 29.93
N VAL A 259 0.82 0.87 30.08
CA VAL A 259 -0.10 1.96 29.77
C VAL A 259 0.10 2.37 28.32
N LEU A 260 -0.99 2.41 27.55
CA LEU A 260 -1.00 2.97 26.21
C LEU A 260 -1.70 4.32 26.26
N GLU A 261 -1.04 5.35 25.72
CA GLU A 261 -1.51 6.72 25.68
C GLU A 261 -1.79 7.18 24.25
N PHE A 262 -2.96 7.76 24.08
CA PHE A 262 -3.47 8.35 22.85
C PHE A 262 -3.60 9.85 23.07
N ASN A 263 -2.47 10.54 23.00
CA ASN A 263 -2.35 11.96 23.35
C ASN A 263 -3.11 12.91 22.40
N GLN A 264 -3.66 12.40 21.31
CA GLN A 264 -4.61 13.10 20.45
C GLN A 264 -5.96 13.38 21.14
N TYR A 265 -6.32 12.66 22.20
CA TYR A 265 -7.57 12.86 22.95
C TYR A 265 -7.34 13.67 24.24
N THR A 266 -8.34 14.42 24.70
CA THR A 266 -8.27 15.23 25.94
C THR A 266 -8.06 14.39 27.20
N VAL A 267 -7.51 14.99 28.26
CA VAL A 267 -7.16 14.32 29.53
C VAL A 267 -8.35 13.59 30.17
N GLY A 268 -9.57 14.09 29.99
CA GLY A 268 -10.80 13.46 30.50
C GLY A 268 -11.43 12.42 29.58
N SER A 269 -10.90 12.23 28.36
CA SER A 269 -11.46 11.29 27.40
C SER A 269 -11.18 9.85 27.81
N ARG A 270 -12.22 9.01 27.81
CA ARG A 270 -12.09 7.55 28.00
C ARG A 270 -11.19 6.88 26.96
N TRP A 271 -11.00 7.52 25.80
CA TRP A 271 -10.16 7.02 24.71
C TRP A 271 -8.68 7.37 24.86
N ARG A 272 -8.32 8.21 25.84
CA ARG A 272 -6.94 8.70 25.99
C ARG A 272 -5.99 7.65 26.52
N ARG A 273 -6.44 6.78 27.41
CA ARG A 273 -5.57 5.80 28.09
C ARG A 273 -6.24 4.45 28.17
N THR A 274 -5.46 3.41 27.96
CA THR A 274 -5.84 2.04 28.30
C THR A 274 -4.64 1.31 28.91
N MET A 275 -4.91 0.22 29.63
CA MET A 275 -3.90 -0.63 30.22
C MET A 275 -4.03 -2.03 29.64
N ILE A 276 -2.90 -2.62 29.28
CA ILE A 276 -2.85 -4.00 28.75
C ILE A 276 -1.89 -4.84 29.59
N ASN A 277 -2.15 -6.14 29.66
CA ASN A 277 -1.25 -7.10 30.32
C ASN A 277 -0.38 -7.82 29.26
N LYS A 278 0.94 -7.77 29.40
CA LYS A 278 1.90 -8.37 28.45
C LYS A 278 1.82 -9.91 28.33
N ARG A 279 1.46 -10.64 29.41
CA ARG A 279 1.62 -12.10 29.47
C ARG A 279 0.56 -12.86 28.68
N ASP A 280 -0.70 -12.46 28.84
CA ASP A 280 -1.86 -13.17 28.28
C ASP A 280 -2.68 -12.27 27.34
N HIS A 281 -2.01 -11.33 26.69
CA HIS A 281 -2.65 -10.31 25.86
C HIS A 281 -3.45 -10.95 24.73
N ARG A 282 -4.71 -10.54 24.64
CA ARG A 282 -5.66 -10.98 23.61
C ARG A 282 -6.52 -9.80 23.19
N GLU A 283 -7.46 -10.05 22.28
CA GLU A 283 -8.49 -9.06 22.01
C GLU A 283 -9.28 -8.77 23.30
N GLU A 284 -9.31 -7.49 23.67
CA GLU A 284 -10.08 -6.92 24.77
C GLU A 284 -11.16 -5.98 24.22
N GLY A 285 -12.02 -5.50 25.12
CA GLY A 285 -13.10 -4.56 24.79
C GLY A 285 -14.47 -5.21 24.63
N ASN A 286 -15.43 -4.42 24.17
CA ASN A 286 -16.85 -4.75 24.11
C ASN A 286 -17.56 -3.94 23.02
N GLU A 287 -18.86 -4.13 22.84
CA GLU A 287 -19.63 -3.42 21.80
C GLU A 287 -19.79 -1.90 22.03
N GLU A 288 -19.58 -1.41 23.26
CA GLU A 288 -19.68 0.02 23.61
C GLU A 288 -18.37 0.78 23.33
N GLU A 289 -17.24 0.13 23.56
CA GLU A 289 -15.88 0.69 23.43
C GLU A 289 -15.14 0.19 22.18
N GLY A 290 -15.72 -0.77 21.47
CA GLY A 290 -15.04 -1.52 20.44
C GLY A 290 -14.06 -2.54 21.01
N PHE A 291 -13.45 -3.28 20.11
CA PHE A 291 -12.50 -4.33 20.43
C PHE A 291 -11.10 -3.95 19.97
N TYR A 292 -10.09 -4.22 20.78
CA TYR A 292 -8.70 -3.88 20.50
C TYR A 292 -7.74 -4.96 20.98
N GLY A 293 -6.53 -5.03 20.40
CA GLY A 293 -5.50 -5.89 20.98
C GLY A 293 -4.26 -6.13 20.15
N GLY A 294 -4.33 -6.10 18.81
CA GLY A 294 -3.13 -6.35 18.00
C GLY A 294 -2.16 -5.19 18.10
N ILE A 295 -1.01 -5.35 18.77
CA ILE A 295 -0.06 -4.26 19.03
C ILE A 295 1.25 -4.50 18.30
N ARG A 296 1.74 -3.50 17.57
CA ARG A 296 3.08 -3.48 17.00
C ARG A 296 3.88 -2.30 17.52
N LYS A 297 5.14 -2.53 17.86
CA LYS A 297 6.09 -1.44 18.17
C LYS A 297 6.58 -0.79 16.88
N LEU A 298 6.63 0.54 16.86
CA LEU A 298 7.20 1.32 15.76
C LEU A 298 8.66 1.64 16.08
N SER A 299 9.58 1.09 15.28
CA SER A 299 11.02 1.36 15.40
C SER A 299 11.55 2.26 14.26
N CYS A 300 10.80 2.36 13.16
CA CYS A 300 11.17 3.13 11.98
C CYS A 300 10.91 4.63 12.21
N LYS A 301 11.96 5.46 12.12
CA LYS A 301 11.86 6.91 12.35
C LYS A 301 10.96 7.59 11.33
N GLU A 302 10.97 7.12 10.10
CA GLU A 302 10.15 7.62 9.01
C GLU A 302 8.66 7.35 9.27
N GLU A 303 8.30 6.16 9.77
CA GLU A 303 6.91 5.86 10.16
C GLU A 303 6.43 6.74 11.30
N ILE A 304 7.26 6.93 12.34
CA ILE A 304 6.94 7.81 13.48
C ILE A 304 6.79 9.26 13.02
N ALA A 305 7.69 9.72 12.14
CA ALA A 305 7.62 11.08 11.59
C ALA A 305 6.35 11.28 10.75
N MET A 306 5.87 10.25 10.04
CA MET A 306 4.60 10.33 9.31
C MET A 306 3.41 10.53 10.26
N TRP A 307 3.35 9.78 11.36
CA TRP A 307 2.32 10.00 12.39
C TRP A 307 2.38 11.38 13.02
N THR A 308 3.58 11.90 13.26
CA THR A 308 3.79 13.25 13.79
C THR A 308 3.30 14.34 12.81
N ARG A 309 3.44 14.12 11.50
CA ARG A 309 2.91 15.05 10.47
C ARG A 309 1.39 15.04 10.37
N LEU A 310 0.77 13.90 10.71
CA LEU A 310 -0.68 13.73 10.74
C LEU A 310 -1.29 14.19 12.08
N TRP A 311 -0.47 14.70 12.99
CA TRP A 311 -0.93 15.14 14.30
C TRP A 311 -1.98 16.25 14.17
N PRO A 312 -3.11 16.16 14.89
CA PRO A 312 -4.12 17.20 14.91
C PRO A 312 -3.55 18.59 15.24
N SER A 313 -3.95 19.60 14.49
CA SER A 313 -3.52 20.99 14.75
C SER A 313 -4.12 21.59 16.03
N SER A 314 -5.18 20.96 16.56
CA SER A 314 -5.84 21.31 17.82
C SER A 314 -6.18 20.05 18.62
N ILE A 315 -5.97 20.08 19.93
CA ILE A 315 -6.48 19.07 20.86
C ILE A 315 -7.98 19.35 21.01
N LEU A 316 -8.84 18.45 20.51
CA LEU A 316 -10.29 18.66 20.47
C LEU A 316 -10.97 18.00 21.67
N GLU A 317 -11.85 18.77 22.34
CA GLU A 317 -12.59 18.45 23.59
C GLU A 317 -13.33 17.11 23.57
#